data_AF-A0A8J6CLM4-F1
#
_entry.id   AF-A0A8J6CLM4-F1
#
_cell.length_a   1.000
_cell.length_b   1.000
_cell.length_c   1.000
_cell.angle_alpha   90.00
_cell.angle_beta   90.00
_cell.angle_gamma   90.00
#
_symmetry.space_group_name_H-M   'P 1'
#
loop_
_entity.id
_entity.type
_entity.pdbx_description
1 polymer ?
#
loop_
_entity_poly.entity_id
_entity_poly.type
_entity_poly.pdbx_seq_one_letter_code
_entity_poly.pdbx_strand_id
1 'polypeptide(L)'
;MNLNFRMTDPFNIVHIMSFSRARGNASQVHQLVGMRGLMSDPQGQMIDLSIQSNLREGLSLTEYIISCYRARKGVVDTAVRTLDVGYLMRRLVEVVQHIVVRRTDCGTTQGISVSPQKRTVLERIFIQTLIGRYLNFQMC
;
A
#
# COMPACT_ATOMS: atom_id res chain seq x y z
N MET A 1 -16.62 1.12 -13.79
CA MET A 1 -16.03 -0.21 -13.58
C MET A 1 -16.74 -1.16 -14.54
N ASN A 2 -16.02 -1.70 -15.53
CA ASN A 2 -16.63 -2.36 -16.69
C ASN A 2 -17.39 -3.62 -16.24
N LEU A 3 -18.73 -3.62 -16.37
CA LEU A 3 -19.63 -4.71 -15.92
C LEU A 3 -19.35 -6.06 -16.62
N ASN A 4 -18.64 -6.05 -17.74
CA ASN A 4 -18.47 -7.24 -18.59
C ASN A 4 -17.67 -8.37 -17.96
N PHE A 5 -16.71 -8.06 -17.06
CA PHE A 5 -15.89 -9.11 -16.44
C PHE A 5 -16.63 -9.91 -15.35
N ARG A 6 -17.75 -9.39 -14.82
CA ARG A 6 -18.64 -10.15 -13.93
C ARG A 6 -19.56 -11.11 -14.68
N MET A 7 -19.81 -10.87 -15.97
CA MET A 7 -20.80 -11.61 -16.76
C MET A 7 -20.19 -12.70 -17.65
N THR A 8 -18.87 -12.69 -17.84
CA THR A 8 -18.16 -13.70 -18.62
C THR A 8 -17.61 -14.78 -17.69
N ASP A 9 -18.47 -15.76 -17.41
CA ASP A 9 -18.18 -17.04 -16.76
C ASP A 9 -17.56 -16.96 -15.34
N PRO A 10 -18.35 -17.16 -14.27
CA PRO A 10 -17.84 -17.16 -12.89
C PRO A 10 -16.79 -18.26 -12.62
N PHE A 11 -16.67 -19.27 -13.48
CA PHE A 11 -15.65 -20.32 -13.39
C PHE A 11 -14.33 -19.97 -14.08
N ASN A 12 -14.22 -18.79 -14.71
CA ASN A 12 -12.95 -18.32 -15.24
C ASN A 12 -11.89 -18.22 -14.12
N ILE A 13 -10.78 -18.95 -14.28
CA ILE A 13 -9.71 -19.02 -13.28
C ILE A 13 -9.17 -17.62 -12.94
N VAL A 14 -9.03 -16.74 -13.93
CA VAL A 14 -8.54 -15.35 -13.71
C VAL A 14 -9.54 -14.53 -12.89
N HIS A 15 -10.84 -14.77 -13.08
CA HIS A 15 -11.90 -14.17 -12.27
C HIS A 15 -11.83 -14.70 -10.84
N ILE A 16 -11.75 -16.01 -10.64
CA ILE A 16 -11.65 -16.62 -9.30
C ILE A 16 -10.42 -16.08 -8.55
N MET A 17 -9.23 -16.03 -9.16
CA MET A 17 -8.00 -15.56 -8.52
C MET A 17 -8.07 -14.10 -8.04
N SER A 18 -8.61 -13.21 -8.89
CA SER A 18 -8.68 -11.78 -8.61
C SER A 18 -9.80 -11.42 -7.61
N PHE A 19 -10.99 -12.02 -7.73
CA PHE A 19 -12.12 -11.73 -6.85
C PHE A 19 -12.02 -12.39 -5.48
N SER A 20 -11.41 -13.57 -5.39
CA SER A 20 -11.05 -14.18 -4.09
C SER A 20 -9.95 -13.42 -3.35
N ARG A 21 -9.32 -12.42 -4.01
CA ARG A 21 -8.15 -11.68 -3.50
C ARG A 21 -6.94 -12.56 -3.19
N ALA A 22 -6.91 -13.79 -3.72
CA ALA A 22 -5.75 -14.67 -3.59
C ALA A 22 -4.56 -14.11 -4.36
N ARG A 23 -4.78 -13.67 -5.61
CA ARG A 23 -3.74 -13.05 -6.45
C ARG A 23 -4.36 -12.26 -7.59
N GLY A 24 -3.85 -11.06 -7.80
CA GLY A 24 -4.30 -10.20 -8.89
C GLY A 24 -5.29 -9.13 -8.44
N ASN A 25 -5.24 -7.96 -9.09
CA ASN A 25 -6.20 -6.88 -8.88
C ASN A 25 -7.00 -6.62 -10.17
N ALA A 26 -8.20 -6.02 -10.05
CA ALA A 26 -9.04 -5.62 -11.18
C ALA A 26 -8.28 -4.72 -12.18
N SER A 27 -7.35 -3.88 -11.71
CA SER A 27 -6.50 -3.07 -12.59
C SER A 27 -5.51 -3.90 -13.41
N GLN A 28 -4.96 -4.98 -12.85
CA GLN A 28 -4.07 -5.90 -13.57
C GLN A 28 -4.85 -6.72 -14.60
N VAL A 29 -6.06 -7.17 -14.24
CA VAL A 29 -6.99 -7.83 -15.17
C VAL A 29 -7.39 -6.87 -16.31
N HIS A 30 -7.64 -5.60 -16.00
CA HIS A 30 -7.95 -4.59 -17.00
C HIS A 30 -6.80 -4.39 -17.99
N GLN A 31 -5.54 -4.46 -17.57
CA GLN A 31 -4.39 -4.38 -18.48
C GLN A 31 -4.22 -5.63 -19.37
N LEU A 32 -4.76 -6.78 -18.96
CA LEU A 32 -4.71 -8.01 -19.75
C LEU A 32 -5.70 -7.97 -20.92
N VAL A 33 -6.94 -7.56 -20.66
CA VAL A 33 -8.06 -7.69 -21.61
C VAL A 33 -8.54 -6.34 -22.13
N GLY A 34 -8.36 -5.28 -21.36
CA GLY A 34 -8.71 -3.92 -21.73
C GLY A 34 -7.51 -3.09 -22.18
N MET A 35 -7.81 -1.89 -22.66
CA MET A 35 -6.83 -0.89 -23.06
C MET A 35 -5.91 -0.51 -21.88
N ARG A 36 -4.61 -0.43 -22.12
CA ARG A 36 -3.64 -0.07 -21.08
C ARG A 36 -3.73 1.40 -20.66
N GLY A 37 -4.12 2.28 -21.59
CA GLY A 37 -4.41 3.68 -21.34
C GLY A 37 -3.18 4.58 -21.37
N LEU A 38 -3.26 5.70 -20.65
CA LEU A 38 -2.21 6.72 -20.65
C LEU A 38 -0.99 6.29 -19.80
N MET A 39 0.20 6.59 -20.32
CA MET A 39 1.45 6.39 -19.60
C MET A 39 2.04 7.73 -19.15
N SER A 40 2.95 7.66 -18.19
CA SER A 40 3.66 8.81 -17.68
C SER A 40 5.12 8.69 -18.08
N ASP A 41 5.70 9.81 -18.48
CA ASP A 41 7.12 9.96 -18.75
C ASP A 41 7.95 9.76 -17.47
N PRO A 42 9.28 9.51 -17.52
CA PRO A 42 10.12 9.43 -16.32
C PRO A 42 10.04 10.68 -15.44
N GLN A 43 9.71 11.84 -15.98
CA GLN A 43 9.48 13.08 -15.21
C GLN A 43 8.13 13.11 -14.49
N GLY A 44 7.22 12.18 -14.79
CA GLY A 44 5.88 12.09 -14.20
C GLY A 44 4.80 12.82 -15.00
N GLN A 45 5.15 13.47 -16.11
CA GLN A 45 4.18 14.09 -17.01
C GLN A 45 3.38 13.03 -17.76
N MET A 46 2.10 13.28 -18.00
CA MET A 46 1.26 12.39 -18.79
C MET A 46 1.62 12.51 -20.27
N ILE A 47 1.82 11.38 -20.93
CA ILE A 47 2.09 11.32 -22.37
C ILE A 47 0.73 11.33 -23.07
N ASP A 48 0.52 12.27 -24.00
CA ASP A 48 -0.77 12.43 -24.72
C ASP A 48 -1.12 11.22 -25.61
N LEU A 49 -0.13 10.39 -25.96
CA LEU A 49 -0.34 9.14 -26.66
C LEU A 49 -0.89 8.05 -25.71
N SER A 50 -2.13 7.63 -25.93
CA SER A 50 -2.71 6.49 -25.22
C SER A 50 -2.34 5.15 -25.87
N ILE A 51 -2.04 4.14 -25.06
CA ILE A 51 -1.82 2.76 -25.51
C ILE A 51 -3.19 2.10 -25.64
N GLN A 52 -3.63 1.87 -26.87
CA GLN A 52 -4.95 1.31 -27.19
C GLN A 52 -4.99 -0.22 -27.07
N SER A 53 -3.85 -0.85 -27.34
CA SER A 53 -3.67 -2.29 -27.27
C SER A 53 -3.70 -2.84 -25.84
N ASN A 54 -4.00 -4.13 -25.73
CA ASN A 54 -4.01 -4.90 -24.49
C ASN A 54 -2.86 -5.92 -24.47
N LEU A 55 -2.55 -6.49 -23.31
CA LEU A 55 -1.46 -7.48 -23.21
C LEU A 55 -1.81 -8.83 -23.86
N ARG A 56 -3.10 -9.11 -24.10
CA ARG A 56 -3.56 -10.32 -24.78
C ARG A 56 -3.29 -10.29 -26.29
N GLU A 57 -3.51 -9.15 -26.93
CA GLU A 57 -3.32 -8.92 -28.37
C GLU A 57 -1.87 -8.52 -28.69
N GLY A 58 -1.17 -7.96 -27.70
CA GLY A 58 0.22 -7.53 -27.82
C GLY A 58 0.35 -6.03 -28.07
N LEU A 59 1.54 -5.51 -27.78
CA LEU A 59 1.87 -4.08 -27.89
C LEU A 59 2.71 -3.83 -29.15
N SER A 60 2.48 -2.72 -29.84
CA SER A 60 3.41 -2.25 -30.87
C SER A 60 4.77 -1.85 -30.27
N LEU A 61 5.81 -1.76 -31.11
CA LEU A 61 7.16 -1.39 -30.66
C LEU A 61 7.16 -0.07 -29.87
N THR A 62 6.46 0.95 -30.37
CA THR A 62 6.36 2.27 -29.73
C THR A 62 5.63 2.19 -28.38
N GLU A 63 4.49 1.49 -28.31
CA GLU A 63 3.74 1.31 -27.06
C GLU A 63 4.53 0.53 -26.01
N TYR A 64 5.30 -0.47 -26.45
CA TYR A 64 6.18 -1.23 -25.59
C TYR A 64 7.30 -0.36 -25.00
N ILE A 65 7.98 0.44 -25.83
CA ILE A 65 9.04 1.36 -25.37
C ILE A 65 8.48 2.39 -24.37
N ILE A 66 7.32 2.97 -24.63
CA ILE A 66 6.66 3.91 -23.71
C ILE A 66 6.35 3.23 -22.36
N SER A 67 5.86 1.99 -22.39
CA SER A 67 5.64 1.19 -21.17
C SER A 67 6.93 0.94 -20.38
N CYS A 68 8.06 0.73 -21.06
CA CYS A 68 9.33 0.42 -20.41
C CYS A 68 9.84 1.56 -19.52
N TYR A 69 9.64 2.82 -19.91
CA TYR A 69 10.05 3.98 -19.09
C TYR A 69 9.43 3.95 -17.69
N ARG A 70 8.11 3.77 -17.62
CA ARG A 70 7.38 3.66 -16.35
C ARG A 70 7.85 2.44 -15.55
N ALA A 71 8.00 1.29 -16.21
CA ALA A 71 8.41 0.04 -15.55
C ALA A 71 9.81 0.17 -14.93
N ARG A 72 10.78 0.73 -15.67
CA ARG A 72 12.14 0.95 -15.18
C ARG A 72 12.15 1.89 -13.98
N LYS A 73 11.42 3.02 -14.05
CA LYS A 73 11.31 3.96 -12.93
C LYS A 73 10.74 3.26 -11.69
N GLY A 74 9.69 2.44 -11.84
CA GLY A 74 9.13 1.68 -10.73
C GLY A 74 10.13 0.72 -10.06
N VAL A 75 10.96 0.03 -10.84
CA VAL A 75 12.00 -0.87 -10.32
C VAL A 75 13.06 -0.09 -9.56
N VAL A 76 13.54 1.03 -10.13
CA VAL A 76 14.53 1.90 -9.50
C VAL A 76 13.99 2.51 -8.21
N ASP A 77 12.77 3.08 -8.24
CA ASP A 77 12.13 3.67 -7.08
C ASP A 77 11.93 2.64 -5.96
N THR A 78 11.64 1.38 -6.32
CA THR A 78 11.53 0.29 -5.35
C THR A 78 12.88 0.03 -4.68
N ALA A 79 13.96 -0.06 -5.45
CA ALA A 79 15.31 -0.25 -4.88
C ALA A 79 15.71 0.91 -3.96
N VAL A 80 15.48 2.16 -4.36
CA VAL A 80 15.75 3.34 -3.53
C VAL A 80 14.93 3.30 -2.24
N ARG A 81 13.63 3.00 -2.31
CA ARG A 81 12.78 2.87 -1.12
C ARG A 81 13.24 1.75 -0.20
N THR A 82 13.70 0.63 -0.73
CA THR A 82 14.27 -0.46 0.08
C THR A 82 15.51 0.01 0.83
N LEU A 83 16.39 0.78 0.19
CA LEU A 83 17.57 1.37 0.84
C LEU A 83 17.17 2.33 1.97
N ASP A 84 16.22 3.23 1.72
CA ASP A 84 15.77 4.22 2.70
C ASP A 84 15.11 3.57 3.93
N VAL A 85 14.25 2.56 3.71
CA VAL A 85 13.62 1.81 4.81
C VAL A 85 14.68 1.08 5.63
N GLY A 86 15.67 0.45 4.97
CA GLY A 86 16.77 -0.22 5.66
C GLY A 86 17.61 0.75 6.51
N TYR A 87 17.93 1.92 5.96
CA TYR A 87 18.65 2.96 6.68
C TYR A 87 17.88 3.46 7.91
N LEU A 88 16.59 3.74 7.74
CA LEU A 88 15.71 4.19 8.83
C LEU A 88 15.64 3.14 9.95
N MET A 89 15.43 1.86 9.59
CA MET A 89 15.37 0.77 10.58
C MET A 89 16.69 0.63 11.34
N ARG A 90 17.83 0.73 10.65
CA ARG A 90 19.15 0.70 11.31
C ARG A 90 19.28 1.83 12.33
N ARG A 91 18.94 3.07 11.94
CA ARG A 91 18.99 4.22 12.85
C ARG A 91 18.06 4.07 14.05
N LEU A 92 16.84 3.59 13.83
CA LEU A 92 15.90 3.35 14.91
C LEU A 92 16.45 2.32 15.91
N VAL A 93 17.00 1.21 15.42
CA VAL A 93 17.63 0.18 16.25
C VAL A 93 18.82 0.74 17.02
N GLU A 94 19.70 1.50 16.36
CA GLU A 94 20.86 2.12 17.01
C GLU A 94 20.46 3.05 18.18
N VAL A 95 19.34 3.76 18.09
CA VAL A 95 18.84 4.61 19.18
C VAL A 95 18.22 3.81 20.32
N VAL A 96 17.44 2.76 20.01
CA VAL A 96 16.67 2.02 21.03
C VAL A 96 17.40 0.79 21.58
N GLN A 97 18.56 0.39 21.04
CA GLN A 97 19.27 -0.84 21.40
C GLN A 97 19.63 -0.94 22.89
N HIS A 98 19.73 0.19 23.59
CA HIS A 98 20.05 0.24 25.01
C HIS A 98 18.80 0.24 25.92
N ILE A 99 17.60 0.30 25.36
CA ILE A 99 16.33 0.33 26.12
C ILE A 99 15.93 -1.10 26.49
N VAL A 100 15.98 -1.42 27.78
CA VAL A 100 15.64 -2.75 28.32
C VAL A 100 14.70 -2.60 29.52
N VAL A 101 13.65 -3.43 29.58
CA VAL A 101 12.74 -3.49 30.74
C VAL A 101 13.45 -4.23 31.87
N ARG A 102 13.81 -3.52 32.94
CA ARG A 102 14.54 -4.06 34.11
C ARG A 102 13.67 -4.31 35.34
N ARG A 103 12.53 -3.65 35.45
CA ARG A 103 11.62 -3.71 36.60
C ARG A 103 10.18 -3.80 36.12
N THR A 104 9.34 -4.47 36.90
CA THR A 104 7.91 -4.68 36.60
C THR A 104 7.07 -3.44 36.85
N ASP A 105 7.39 -2.68 37.89
CA ASP A 105 6.72 -1.41 38.22
C ASP A 105 7.78 -0.35 38.59
N CYS A 106 7.62 0.85 38.04
CA CYS A 106 8.46 2.01 38.34
C CYS A 106 7.82 2.97 39.37
N GLY A 107 6.56 2.73 39.77
CA GLY A 107 5.84 3.51 40.77
C GLY A 107 5.49 4.94 40.35
N THR A 108 5.56 5.26 39.05
CA THR A 108 5.28 6.62 38.55
C THR A 108 3.79 6.90 38.46
N THR A 109 3.39 8.10 38.88
CA THR A 109 2.03 8.64 38.67
C THR A 109 1.93 9.51 37.40
N GLN A 110 3.01 9.59 36.61
CA GLN A 110 3.00 10.32 35.34
C GLN A 110 2.44 9.46 34.22
N GLY A 111 1.55 10.02 33.40
CA GLY A 111 0.97 9.37 32.23
C GLY A 111 0.58 10.37 31.16
N ILE A 112 0.18 9.87 30.00
CA ILE A 112 -0.29 10.70 28.88
C ILE A 112 -1.81 10.63 28.84
N SER A 113 -2.48 11.79 28.85
CA SER A 113 -3.93 11.85 28.68
C SER A 113 -4.31 11.55 27.23
N VAL A 114 -5.21 10.58 27.04
CA VAL A 114 -5.71 10.18 25.72
C VAL A 114 -7.20 10.50 25.69
N SER A 115 -7.61 11.45 24.85
CA SER A 115 -9.01 11.83 24.66
C SER A 115 -9.49 11.45 23.25
N PRO A 116 -10.77 11.09 23.08
CA PRO A 116 -11.31 10.81 21.76
C PRO A 116 -11.27 12.09 20.93
N GLN A 117 -10.58 12.04 19.79
CA GLN A 117 -10.47 13.18 18.90
C GLN A 117 -11.86 13.47 18.30
N LYS A 118 -12.33 14.73 18.38
CA LYS A 118 -13.68 15.19 17.96
C LYS A 118 -13.97 15.10 16.45
N ARG A 119 -13.27 14.25 15.68
CA ARG A 119 -13.63 13.99 14.28
C ARG A 119 -14.58 12.80 14.26
N THR A 120 -15.69 12.97 13.54
CA THR A 120 -16.88 12.12 13.41
C THR A 120 -16.65 10.65 13.01
N VAL A 121 -15.40 10.23 12.86
CA VAL A 121 -15.02 8.88 12.45
C VAL A 121 -14.06 8.35 13.52
N LEU A 122 -14.54 7.35 14.29
CA LEU A 122 -13.78 6.25 14.93
C LEU A 122 -13.78 6.19 16.47
N GLU A 123 -14.94 5.94 17.07
CA GLU A 123 -15.00 5.32 18.41
C GLU A 123 -14.21 3.99 18.45
N ARG A 124 -14.19 3.23 17.33
CA ARG A 124 -13.40 1.98 17.22
C ARG A 124 -11.88 2.18 17.33
N ILE A 125 -11.34 3.30 16.82
CA ILE A 125 -9.89 3.57 16.93
C ILE A 125 -9.51 3.94 18.36
N PHE A 126 -10.39 4.62 19.08
CA PHE A 126 -10.15 4.98 20.46
C PHE A 126 -9.96 3.73 21.33
N ILE A 127 -10.87 2.75 21.22
CA ILE A 127 -10.75 1.46 21.94
C ILE A 127 -9.46 0.73 21.54
N GLN A 128 -9.12 0.68 20.25
CA GLN A 128 -7.87 0.06 19.78
C GLN A 128 -6.61 0.73 20.34
N THR A 129 -6.66 2.02 20.63
CA THR A 129 -5.52 2.76 21.20
C THR A 129 -5.30 2.45 22.68
N LEU A 130 -6.36 2.12 23.42
CA LEU A 130 -6.33 1.81 24.85
C LEU A 130 -5.93 0.37 25.14
N ILE A 131 -6.21 -0.57 24.22
CA ILE A 131 -5.88 -1.99 24.40
C ILE A 131 -4.36 -2.16 24.63
N GLY A 132 -3.99 -2.86 25.70
CA GLY A 132 -2.60 -3.18 26.05
C GLY A 132 -1.87 -2.09 26.86
N ARG A 133 -2.54 -0.99 27.22
CA ARG A 133 -1.99 0.04 28.14
C ARG A 133 -2.49 -0.14 29.56
N TYR A 134 -1.67 0.20 30.55
CA TYR A 134 -2.07 0.25 31.95
C TYR A 134 -2.66 1.63 32.29
N LEU A 135 -3.72 1.64 33.11
CA LEU A 135 -4.30 2.87 33.64
C LEU A 135 -3.40 3.41 34.75
N ASN A 136 -3.16 4.72 34.71
CA ASN A 136 -2.52 5.39 35.84
C ASN A 136 -3.56 5.53 36.97
N PHE A 137 -3.17 5.22 38.20
CA PHE A 137 -4.05 5.02 39.36
C PHE A 137 -4.75 6.31 39.85
N GLN A 138 -4.61 7.43 39.12
CA GLN A 138 -5.17 8.72 39.49
C GLN A 138 -6.26 9.16 38.50
N MET A 139 -7.23 8.27 38.29
CA MET A 139 -8.51 8.59 37.68
C MET A 139 -9.65 8.05 38.56
N CYS A 140 -9.71 8.59 39.78
CA CYS A 140 -10.95 8.79 40.53
C CYS A 140 -11.19 10.30 40.61
#